data_AF-A0A349L6W8-F1
#
_entry.id   AF-A0A349L6W8-F1
#
_cell.length_a   1.000
_cell.length_b   1.000
_cell.length_c   1.000
_cell.angle_alpha   90.00
_cell.angle_beta   90.00
_cell.angle_gamma   90.00
#
_symmetry.space_group_name_H-M   'P 1'
#
loop_
_entity.id
_entity.type
_entity.pdbx_description
1 polymer ?
#
loop_
_entity_poly.entity_id
_entity_poly.type
_entity_poly.pdbx_seq_one_letter_code
_entity_poly.pdbx_strand_id
1 'polypeptide(L)'
;MIILMTILFLVAAAALGVMSSTGLMCGFGHFYSPTTTCDLRLFWMFGIPIAVAFALLIGFPGTLLFKKFKLFRWWQFVLGATLIAVPFYIFMGEPFKLNRNWDDYEFDIFLYLGSGALSGLFYWFFASIFKHKDAS
;
A
#
# COMPACT_ATOMS: atom_id res chain seq x y z
N MET A 1 12.87 -16.74 -13.78
CA MET A 1 12.31 -16.89 -12.42
C MET A 1 12.22 -15.55 -11.66
N ILE A 2 13.26 -14.70 -11.71
CA ILE A 2 13.35 -13.43 -10.96
C ILE A 2 12.21 -12.42 -11.30
N ILE A 3 11.82 -12.29 -12.57
CA ILE A 3 10.77 -11.36 -13.01
C ILE A 3 9.39 -11.77 -12.47
N LEU A 4 9.02 -13.04 -12.63
CA LEU A 4 7.74 -13.58 -12.16
C LEU A 4 7.60 -13.41 -10.64
N MET A 5 8.64 -13.70 -9.87
CA MET A 5 8.63 -13.51 -8.40
C MET A 5 8.49 -12.03 -8.02
N THR A 6 9.16 -11.14 -8.74
CA THR A 6 9.05 -9.69 -8.53
C THR A 6 7.60 -9.22 -8.74
N ILE A 7 6.97 -9.68 -9.80
CA ILE A 7 5.55 -9.38 -10.12
C ILE A 7 4.64 -9.93 -9.01
N LEU A 8 4.82 -11.19 -8.60
CA LEU A 8 4.01 -11.80 -7.55
C LEU A 8 4.14 -11.06 -6.21
N PHE A 9 5.33 -10.65 -5.81
CA PHE A 9 5.53 -9.88 -4.58
C PHE A 9 4.95 -8.48 -4.65
N LEU A 10 5.01 -7.81 -5.81
CA LEU A 10 4.36 -6.52 -6.01
C LEU A 10 2.84 -6.63 -5.89
N VAL A 11 2.25 -7.65 -6.52
CA VAL A 11 0.81 -7.92 -6.44
C VAL A 11 0.39 -8.21 -5.01
N ALA A 12 1.11 -9.09 -4.31
CA ALA A 12 0.82 -9.44 -2.92
C ALA A 12 0.95 -8.24 -1.99
N ALA A 13 2.02 -7.45 -2.11
CA ALA A 13 2.22 -6.25 -1.31
C ALA A 13 1.13 -5.20 -1.55
N ALA A 14 0.75 -4.96 -2.81
CA ALA A 14 -0.34 -4.05 -3.16
C ALA A 14 -1.68 -4.48 -2.55
N ALA A 15 -2.04 -5.76 -2.67
CA ALA A 15 -3.26 -6.29 -2.07
C ALA A 15 -3.25 -6.16 -0.54
N LEU A 16 -2.15 -6.53 0.12
CA LEU A 16 -1.99 -6.39 1.58
C LEU A 16 -2.07 -4.93 2.03
N GLY A 17 -1.53 -3.99 1.25
CA GLY A 17 -1.66 -2.54 1.52
C GLY A 17 -3.11 -2.07 1.52
N VAL A 18 -3.90 -2.47 0.52
CA VAL A 18 -5.32 -2.12 0.43
C VAL A 18 -6.14 -2.80 1.54
N MET A 19 -5.90 -4.08 1.81
CA MET A 19 -6.63 -4.81 2.85
C MET A 19 -6.30 -4.28 4.26
N SER A 20 -5.04 -3.92 4.52
CA SER A 20 -4.63 -3.38 5.82
C SER A 20 -5.16 -1.96 6.06
N SER A 21 -5.08 -1.05 5.08
CA SER A 21 -5.68 0.29 5.20
C SER A 21 -7.17 0.20 5.49
N THR A 22 -7.92 -0.47 4.62
CA THR A 22 -9.38 -0.56 4.75
C THR A 22 -9.79 -1.31 6.01
N GLY A 23 -9.06 -2.36 6.41
CA GLY A 23 -9.29 -3.06 7.67
C GLY A 23 -9.06 -2.20 8.90
N LEU A 24 -7.97 -1.41 8.94
CA LEU A 24 -7.69 -0.49 10.04
C LEU A 24 -8.71 0.66 10.09
N MET A 25 -9.03 1.27 8.94
CA MET A 25 -10.05 2.32 8.85
C MET A 25 -11.39 1.85 9.37
N CYS A 26 -11.79 0.63 9.03
CA CYS A 26 -13.04 0.06 9.51
C CYS A 26 -13.01 -0.35 10.96
N GLY A 27 -11.91 -0.96 11.42
CA GLY A 27 -11.73 -1.30 12.82
C GLY A 27 -11.80 -0.05 13.70
N PHE A 28 -10.93 0.93 13.44
CA PHE A 28 -10.92 2.19 14.17
C PHE A 28 -12.21 2.99 13.98
N GLY A 29 -12.74 3.05 12.75
CA GLY A 29 -14.02 3.69 12.45
C GLY A 29 -15.16 3.15 13.31
N HIS A 30 -15.25 1.83 13.48
CA HIS A 30 -16.26 1.20 14.31
C HIS A 30 -16.05 1.45 15.81
N PHE A 31 -14.79 1.54 16.26
CA PHE A 31 -14.46 1.89 17.65
C PHE A 31 -14.88 3.32 18.01
N TYR A 32 -14.68 4.30 17.11
CA TYR A 32 -14.98 5.70 17.37
C TYR A 32 -16.42 6.10 17.01
N SER A 33 -17.04 5.43 16.04
CA SER A 33 -18.42 5.68 15.63
C SER A 33 -19.10 4.37 15.17
N PRO A 34 -19.99 3.79 16.00
CA PRO A 34 -20.67 2.52 15.71
C PRO A 34 -21.52 2.54 14.43
N THR A 35 -21.88 3.73 13.93
CA THR A 35 -22.66 3.92 12.70
C THR A 35 -21.82 3.88 11.42
N THR A 36 -20.50 3.71 11.53
CA THR A 36 -19.61 3.64 10.36
C THR A 36 -19.89 2.37 9.56
N THR A 37 -20.58 2.50 8.43
CA THR A 37 -20.82 1.39 7.50
C THR A 37 -19.61 1.20 6.60
N CYS A 38 -18.98 0.05 6.74
CA CYS A 38 -17.78 -0.31 6.01
C CYS A 38 -18.10 -1.29 4.89
N ASP A 39 -18.30 -0.78 3.67
CA ASP A 39 -18.43 -1.64 2.50
C ASP A 39 -17.05 -2.07 1.95
N LEU A 40 -16.36 -2.87 2.77
CA LEU A 40 -15.03 -3.43 2.47
C LEU A 40 -15.01 -4.18 1.13
N ARG A 41 -16.13 -4.79 0.74
CA ARG A 41 -16.23 -5.59 -0.48
C ARG A 41 -16.06 -4.73 -1.73
N LEU A 42 -16.72 -3.58 -1.79
CA LEU A 42 -16.58 -2.64 -2.90
C LEU A 42 -15.15 -2.08 -2.97
N PHE A 43 -14.59 -1.70 -1.82
CA PHE A 43 -13.21 -1.20 -1.76
C PHE A 43 -12.19 -2.25 -2.22
N TRP A 44 -12.37 -3.52 -1.87
CA TRP A 44 -11.44 -4.56 -2.31
C TRP A 44 -11.60 -4.90 -3.78
N MET A 45 -12.86 -4.92 -4.28
CA MET A 45 -13.16 -5.28 -5.66
C MET A 45 -12.60 -4.25 -6.67
N PHE A 46 -12.57 -2.97 -6.32
CA PHE A 46 -12.00 -1.92 -7.19
C PHE A 46 -10.60 -1.46 -6.75
N GLY A 47 -10.35 -1.33 -5.45
CA GLY A 47 -9.10 -0.84 -4.91
C GLY A 47 -7.92 -1.79 -5.15
N ILE A 48 -8.12 -3.12 -5.02
CA ILE A 48 -7.03 -4.09 -5.26
C ILE A 48 -6.59 -4.06 -6.73
N PRO A 49 -7.47 -4.17 -7.75
CA PRO A 49 -7.05 -4.08 -9.15
C PRO A 49 -6.32 -2.78 -9.49
N ILE A 50 -6.80 -1.65 -8.98
CA ILE A 50 -6.17 -0.35 -9.21
C ILE A 50 -4.79 -0.29 -8.56
N ALA A 51 -4.68 -0.69 -7.29
CA ALA A 51 -3.40 -0.72 -6.59
C ALA A 51 -2.38 -1.65 -7.28
N VAL A 52 -2.84 -2.82 -7.74
CA VAL A 52 -2.02 -3.76 -8.51
C VAL A 52 -1.56 -3.15 -9.83
N ALA A 53 -2.45 -2.48 -10.59
CA ALA A 53 -2.07 -1.82 -11.83
C ALA A 53 -0.97 -0.79 -11.61
N PHE A 54 -1.05 0.02 -10.55
CA PHE A 54 -0.01 1.00 -10.22
C PHE A 54 1.29 0.36 -9.71
N ALA A 55 1.20 -0.71 -8.92
CA ALA A 55 2.37 -1.47 -8.51
C ALA A 55 3.12 -2.05 -9.72
N LEU A 56 2.41 -2.46 -10.77
CA LEU A 56 3.02 -2.94 -12.01
C LEU A 56 3.53 -1.80 -12.90
N LEU A 57 2.79 -0.70 -13.04
CA LEU A 57 3.19 0.42 -13.91
C LEU A 57 4.32 1.26 -13.33
N ILE A 58 4.36 1.47 -12.02
CA ILE A 58 5.32 2.34 -11.34
C ILE A 58 6.29 1.53 -10.46
N GLY A 59 5.75 0.60 -9.66
CA GLY A 59 6.54 -0.19 -8.71
C GLY A 59 7.53 -1.17 -9.37
N PHE A 60 7.14 -1.79 -10.48
CA PHE A 60 8.01 -2.68 -11.25
C PHE A 60 9.21 -1.95 -11.87
N PRO A 61 9.06 -0.89 -12.69
CA PRO A 61 10.21 -0.17 -13.22
C PRO A 61 11.03 0.50 -12.11
N GLY A 62 10.39 1.02 -11.05
CA GLY A 62 11.08 1.57 -9.87
C GLY A 62 11.97 0.53 -9.19
N THR A 63 11.49 -0.70 -9.02
CA THR A 63 12.30 -1.81 -8.50
C THR A 63 13.51 -2.10 -9.37
N LEU A 64 13.34 -2.13 -10.70
CA LEU A 64 14.45 -2.42 -11.61
C LEU A 64 15.53 -1.34 -11.54
N LEU A 65 15.14 -0.07 -11.43
CA LEU A 65 16.06 1.05 -11.20
C LEU A 65 16.80 0.90 -9.87
N PHE A 66 16.08 0.62 -8.78
CA PHE A 66 16.68 0.40 -7.47
C PHE A 66 17.69 -0.75 -7.45
N LYS A 67 17.39 -1.86 -8.14
CA LYS A 67 18.33 -2.96 -8.33
C LYS A 67 19.56 -2.52 -9.13
N LYS A 68 19.38 -1.76 -10.23
CA LYS A 68 20.46 -1.26 -11.08
C LYS A 68 21.44 -0.36 -10.31
N PHE A 69 20.93 0.50 -9.44
CA PHE A 69 21.75 1.43 -8.64
C PHE A 69 22.21 0.87 -7.29
N LYS A 70 21.93 -0.42 -7.00
CA LYS A 70 22.20 -1.05 -5.69
C LYS A 70 21.52 -0.32 -4.51
N LEU A 71 20.43 0.37 -4.79
CA LEU A 71 19.60 1.11 -3.84
C LEU A 71 18.49 0.17 -3.33
N PHE A 72 18.87 -0.81 -2.49
CA PHE A 72 17.95 -1.81 -1.97
C PHE A 72 17.73 -1.70 -0.46
N ARG A 73 17.56 -0.48 0.04
CA ARG A 73 17.33 -0.21 1.47
C ARG A 73 15.83 -0.13 1.77
N TRP A 74 15.40 -0.69 2.89
CA TRP A 74 13.98 -0.75 3.28
C TRP A 74 13.28 0.61 3.22
N TRP A 75 13.95 1.68 3.70
CA TRP A 75 13.38 3.02 3.74
C TRP A 75 13.09 3.60 2.36
N GLN A 76 13.79 3.17 1.30
CA GLN A 76 13.56 3.65 -0.07
C GLN A 76 12.23 3.11 -0.62
N PHE A 77 11.92 1.86 -0.30
CA PHE A 77 10.65 1.24 -0.68
C PHE A 77 9.48 1.83 0.12
N VAL A 78 9.69 2.10 1.42
CA VAL A 78 8.72 2.80 2.26
C VAL A 78 8.41 4.17 1.68
N LEU A 79 9.43 5.02 1.48
CA LEU A 79 9.23 6.38 0.93
C LEU A 79 8.61 6.35 -0.47
N GLY A 80 9.09 5.47 -1.35
CA GLY A 80 8.56 5.34 -2.70
C GLY A 80 7.09 4.94 -2.71
N ALA A 81 6.70 3.95 -1.90
CA ALA A 81 5.32 3.50 -1.82
C ALA A 81 4.40 4.53 -1.14
N THR A 82 4.88 5.21 -0.08
CA THR A 82 4.15 6.32 0.54
C THR A 82 3.93 7.48 -0.44
N LEU A 83 4.95 7.88 -1.21
CA LEU A 83 4.84 8.94 -2.22
C LEU A 83 3.81 8.59 -3.31
N ILE A 84 3.79 7.34 -3.75
CA ILE A 84 2.80 6.87 -4.73
C ILE A 84 1.39 6.85 -4.13
N ALA A 85 1.25 6.60 -2.83
CA ALA A 85 -0.05 6.60 -2.15
C ALA A 85 -0.64 8.02 -1.95
N VAL A 86 0.16 9.08 -1.98
CA VAL A 86 -0.30 10.48 -1.83
C VAL A 86 -1.38 10.87 -2.85
N PRO A 87 -1.16 10.75 -4.18
CA PRO A 87 -2.19 11.12 -5.16
C PRO A 87 -3.46 10.28 -4.99
N PHE A 88 -3.34 9.01 -4.62
CA PHE A 88 -4.50 8.17 -4.33
C PHE A 88 -5.33 8.70 -3.17
N TYR A 89 -4.68 9.12 -2.10
CA TYR A 89 -5.37 9.75 -0.99
C TYR A 89 -6.10 11.02 -1.43
N ILE A 90 -5.47 11.86 -2.26
CA ILE A 90 -6.07 13.11 -2.74
C ILE A 90 -7.33 12.84 -3.58
N PHE A 91 -7.29 11.85 -4.48
CA PHE A 91 -8.39 11.55 -5.39
C PHE A 91 -9.46 10.60 -4.83
N MET A 92 -9.09 9.70 -3.91
CA MET A 92 -9.95 8.63 -3.40
C MET A 92 -10.16 8.67 -1.87
N GLY A 93 -9.63 9.68 -1.17
CA GLY A 93 -9.89 9.90 0.26
C GLY A 93 -11.28 10.47 0.56
N GLU A 94 -12.07 10.82 -0.47
CA GLU A 94 -13.41 11.40 -0.32
C GLU A 94 -14.51 10.54 0.32
N PRO A 95 -14.56 9.19 0.20
CA PRO A 95 -15.66 8.41 0.77
C PRO A 95 -15.67 8.42 2.31
N PHE A 96 -14.61 8.88 2.97
CA PHE A 96 -14.55 9.05 4.43
C PHE A 96 -14.92 10.48 4.90
N LYS A 97 -15.12 11.43 3.97
CA LYS A 97 -15.35 12.86 4.28
C LYS A 97 -16.76 13.21 4.78
N LEU A 98 -17.71 12.26 4.78
CA LEU A 98 -19.12 12.64 4.73
C LEU A 98 -19.75 13.15 6.05
N ASN A 99 -19.05 13.17 7.20
CA ASN A 99 -19.55 13.82 8.43
C ASN A 99 -18.54 13.91 9.61
N ARG A 100 -17.23 13.86 9.35
CA ARG A 100 -16.20 13.78 10.41
C ARG A 100 -15.52 15.12 10.69
N ASN A 101 -15.25 15.40 11.96
CA ASN A 101 -14.51 16.58 12.41
C ASN A 101 -13.07 16.55 11.88
N TRP A 102 -12.44 17.73 11.76
CA TRP A 102 -11.08 17.89 11.22
C TRP A 102 -10.02 17.01 11.89
N ASP A 103 -10.21 16.63 13.16
CA ASP A 103 -9.28 15.74 13.89
C ASP A 103 -9.24 14.30 13.33
N ASP A 104 -10.32 13.83 12.69
CA ASP A 104 -10.35 12.51 12.05
C ASP A 104 -9.65 12.50 10.68
N TYR A 105 -9.45 13.68 10.06
CA TYR A 105 -8.80 13.81 8.76
C TYR A 105 -7.30 13.49 8.83
N GLU A 106 -6.63 13.89 9.91
CA GLU A 106 -5.22 13.56 10.15
C GLU A 106 -5.02 12.06 10.34
N PHE A 107 -5.96 11.41 11.01
CA PHE A 107 -5.95 9.97 11.23
C PHE A 107 -6.13 9.19 9.92
N ASP A 108 -7.00 9.66 9.04
CA ASP A 108 -7.22 9.04 7.73
C ASP A 108 -6.00 9.19 6.80
N ILE A 109 -5.33 10.35 6.83
CA ILE A 109 -4.04 10.55 6.13
C ILE A 109 -3.01 9.56 6.64
N PHE A 110 -2.87 9.45 7.97
CA PHE A 110 -1.86 8.61 8.59
C PHE A 110 -2.08 7.14 8.24
N LEU A 111 -3.32 6.67 8.25
CA LEU A 111 -3.66 5.30 7.88
C LEU A 111 -3.47 5.03 6.37
N TYR A 112 -3.81 5.98 5.49
CA TYR A 112 -3.58 5.82 4.05
C TYR A 112 -2.09 5.81 3.71
N LEU A 113 -1.33 6.81 4.16
CA LEU A 113 0.11 6.91 3.92
C LEU A 113 0.88 5.78 4.63
N GLY A 114 0.44 5.40 5.83
CA GLY A 114 0.95 4.28 6.59
C GLY A 114 0.73 2.95 5.87
N SER A 115 -0.41 2.76 5.20
CA SER A 115 -0.64 1.56 4.40
C SER A 115 0.26 1.49 3.16
N GLY A 116 0.54 2.65 2.54
CA GLY A 116 1.55 2.77 1.49
C GLY A 116 2.94 2.39 2.00
N ALA A 117 3.32 2.91 3.17
CA ALA A 117 4.58 2.58 3.84
C ALA A 117 4.70 1.08 4.13
N LEU A 118 3.65 0.47 4.72
CA LEU A 118 3.61 -0.95 5.04
C LEU A 118 3.69 -1.81 3.77
N SER A 119 2.97 -1.44 2.71
CA SER A 119 3.05 -2.13 1.42
C SER A 119 4.48 -2.13 0.85
N GLY A 120 5.14 -0.97 0.87
CA GLY A 120 6.55 -0.86 0.46
C GLY A 120 7.49 -1.71 1.32
N LEU A 121 7.24 -1.73 2.64
CA LEU A 121 8.01 -2.55 3.59
C LEU A 121 7.80 -4.05 3.35
N PHE A 122 6.56 -4.50 3.15
CA PHE A 122 6.23 -5.89 2.83
C PHE A 122 6.93 -6.34 1.56
N TYR A 123 6.87 -5.52 0.51
CA TYR A 123 7.56 -5.81 -0.73
C TYR A 123 9.07 -5.96 -0.52
N TRP A 124 9.71 -5.01 0.15
CA TRP A 124 11.14 -5.08 0.46
C TRP A 124 11.48 -6.33 1.29
N PHE A 125 10.65 -6.66 2.27
CA PHE A 125 10.83 -7.84 3.12
C PHE A 125 10.80 -9.13 2.28
N PHE A 126 9.76 -9.34 1.47
CA PHE A 126 9.69 -10.51 0.58
C PHE A 126 10.86 -10.55 -0.39
N ALA A 127 11.19 -9.43 -1.01
CA ALA A 127 12.26 -9.38 -2.00
C ALA A 127 13.67 -9.55 -1.37
N SER A 128 13.85 -9.17 -0.10
CA SER A 128 15.12 -9.38 0.62
C SER A 128 15.34 -10.84 1.01
N ILE A 129 14.30 -11.56 1.44
CA ILE A 129 14.37 -13.01 1.73
C ILE A 129 14.84 -13.78 0.49
N PHE A 130 14.29 -13.49 -0.68
CA PHE A 130 14.64 -14.21 -1.90
C PHE A 130 16.01 -13.84 -2.45
N LYS A 131 16.48 -12.60 -2.26
CA LYS A 131 17.85 -12.21 -2.61
C LYS A 131 18.91 -13.06 -1.88
N HIS A 132 18.64 -13.49 -0.65
CA HIS A 132 19.55 -14.35 0.10
C HIS A 132 19.60 -15.80 -0.41
N LYS A 133 18.54 -16.29 -1.06
CA LYS A 133 18.51 -17.65 -1.64
C LYS A 133 19.30 -17.77 -2.95
N ASP A 134 19.44 -16.69 -3.70
CA ASP A 134 20.22 -16.69 -4.95
C ASP A 134 21.74 -16.52 -4.72
N ALA A 135 22.16 -16.26 -3.48
CA ALA A 135 23.56 -16.03 -3.09
C ALA A 135 24.21 -17.20 -2.33
N SER A 136 23.45 -18.28 -2.09
CA SER A 136 23.90 -19.54 -1.46
C SER A 136 23.97 -20.66 -2.49
#